data_AF-A0AAV3W283-F1
#
_entry.id   AF-A0AAV3W283-F1
#
_cell.length_a   1.000
_cell.length_b   1.000
_cell.length_c   1.000
_cell.angle_alpha   90.00
_cell.angle_beta   90.00
_cell.angle_gamma   90.00
#
_symmetry.space_group_name_H-M   'P 1'
#
loop_
_entity.id
_entity.type
_entity.pdbx_description
1 polymer ?
#
loop_
_entity_poly.entity_id
_entity_poly.type
_entity_poly.pdbx_seq_one_letter_code
_entity_poly.pdbx_strand_id
1 'polypeptide(L)' 'MAYPGADIFVIDDDGITKTPYKKTDNYMITRKFLENPEKMMGYLFE' A
#
# COMPACT_ATOMS: atom_id res chain seq x y z
N MET A 1 1.28 -12.07 0.81
CA MET A 1 0.21 -13.01 1.26
C MET A 1 -0.05 -12.71 2.73
N ALA A 2 -1.20 -12.11 3.06
CA ALA A 2 -1.54 -11.71 4.43
C ALA A 2 -2.57 -12.70 5.01
N TYR A 3 -2.33 -13.18 6.23
CA TYR A 3 -3.22 -14.09 6.93
C TYR A 3 -4.52 -13.35 7.34
N PRO A 4 -5.71 -13.95 7.20
CA PRO A 4 -6.98 -13.29 7.56
C PRO A 4 -6.98 -12.84 9.03
N GLY A 5 -7.29 -11.57 9.28
CA GLY A 5 -7.34 -11.00 10.63
C GLY A 5 -5.98 -10.72 11.27
N ALA A 6 -4.87 -10.82 10.54
CA ALA A 6 -3.57 -10.43 11.05
C ALA A 6 -3.47 -8.92 11.29
N ASP A 7 -2.84 -8.55 12.38
CA ASP A 7 -2.43 -7.19 12.65
C ASP A 7 -1.20 -6.85 11.82
N ILE A 8 -1.25 -5.73 11.11
CA ILE A 8 -0.12 -5.22 10.34
C ILE A 8 0.45 -4.02 11.09
N PHE A 9 1.77 -4.00 11.20
CA PHE A 9 2.52 -2.89 11.76
C PHE A 9 3.38 -2.28 10.67
N VAL A 10 3.34 -0.96 10.58
CA VAL A 10 4.17 -0.17 9.67
C VAL A 10 5.17 0.59 10.53
N ILE A 11 6.38 0.75 10.00
CA ILE A 11 7.42 1.58 10.61
C ILE A 11 7.41 2.90 9.86
N ASP A 12 7.14 3.99 10.57
CA ASP A 12 7.17 5.36 10.07
C ASP A 12 8.09 6.23 10.96
N ASP A 13 8.19 7.52 10.66
CA ASP A 13 9.05 8.46 11.39
C ASP A 13 8.64 8.64 12.86
N ASP A 14 7.38 8.33 13.22
CA ASP A 14 6.83 8.41 14.57
C ASP A 14 6.95 7.06 15.33
N GLY A 15 7.43 6.00 14.67
CA GLY A 15 7.72 4.69 15.25
C GLY A 15 6.94 3.53 14.62
N ILE A 16 6.51 2.57 15.44
CA ILE A 16 5.78 1.38 14.95
C ILE A 16 4.28 1.59 15.16
N THR A 17 3.52 1.69 14.07
CA THR A 17 2.08 1.96 14.10
C THR A 17 1.27 0.77 13.57
N LYS A 18 0.19 0.42 14.29
CA LYS A 18 -0.76 -0.62 13.85
C LYS A 18 -1.63 -0.07 12.72
N THR A 19 -1.51 -0.65 11.54
CA THR A 19 -2.12 -0.15 10.32
C THR A 19 -3.02 -1.23 9.68
N PRO A 20 -4.27 -0.93 9.34
CA PRO A 20 -5.11 -1.85 8.58
C PRO A 20 -4.48 -2.20 7.23
N TYR A 21 -4.62 -3.44 6.75
CA TYR A 21 -4.09 -3.87 5.45
C TYR A 21 -4.42 -2.88 4.31
N LYS A 22 -5.66 -2.38 4.29
CA LYS A 22 -6.15 -1.44 3.27
C LYS A 22 -5.51 -0.05 3.31
N LYS A 23 -4.80 0.27 4.39
CA LYS A 23 -4.06 1.52 4.58
C LYS A 23 -2.56 1.35 4.42
N THR A 24 -2.07 0.14 4.14
CA THR A 24 -0.66 -0.07 3.81
C THR A 24 -0.34 0.55 2.46
N ASP A 25 0.87 1.07 2.31
CA ASP A 25 1.33 1.65 1.05
C ASP A 25 1.24 0.66 -0.10
N ASN A 26 1.64 -0.60 0.13
CA ASN A 26 1.55 -1.66 -0.86
C ASN A 26 0.12 -1.87 -1.39
N TYR A 27 -0.88 -1.83 -0.51
CA TYR A 27 -2.27 -1.94 -0.92
C TYR A 27 -2.73 -0.71 -1.70
N MET A 28 -2.37 0.49 -1.23
CA MET A 28 -2.77 1.75 -1.86
C MET A 28 -2.14 1.93 -3.25
N ILE A 29 -0.86 1.58 -3.41
CA ILE A 29 -0.16 1.62 -4.69
C ILE A 29 -0.81 0.63 -5.66
N THR A 30 -0.98 -0.63 -5.25
CA THR A 30 -1.58 -1.65 -6.11
C THR A 30 -3.02 -1.28 -6.50
N ARG A 31 -3.80 -0.75 -5.55
CA ARG A 31 -5.17 -0.29 -5.81
C ARG A 31 -5.19 0.86 -6.83
N LYS A 32 -4.37 1.89 -6.62
CA LYS A 32 -4.28 3.03 -7.56
C LYS A 32 -3.85 2.56 -8.95
N PHE A 33 -2.98 1.56 -9.03
CA PHE A 33 -2.54 0.98 -10.31
C PHE A 33 -3.70 0.32 -11.03
N LEU A 34 -4.48 -0.49 -10.33
CA LEU A 34 -5.65 -1.16 -10.91
C LEU A 34 -6.76 -0.16 -11.31
N GLU A 35 -6.89 0.96 -10.60
CA GLU A 35 -7.87 2.00 -10.90
C GLU A 35 -7.50 2.83 -12.15
N ASN A 36 -6.21 3.07 -12.40
CA ASN A 36 -5.76 3.80 -13.60
C ASN A 36 -4.33 3.39 -14.03
N PRO A 37 -4.17 2.25 -14.71
CA PRO A 37 -2.85 1.67 -14.99
C PRO A 37 -2.04 2.50 -15.98
N GLU A 38 -2.66 3.12 -16.98
CA GLU A 38 -1.95 3.95 -17.97
C GLU A 38 -1.29 5.17 -17.32
N LYS A 39 -2.02 5.85 -16.43
CA LYS A 39 -1.47 6.99 -15.68
C LYS A 39 -0.32 6.58 -14.76
N MET A 40 -0.42 5.43 -14.10
CA MET A 40 0.66 4.95 -13.23
C MET A 40 1.87 4.45 -13.99
N MET A 41 1.70 3.88 -15.18
CA MET A 41 2.84 3.59 -16.06
C MET A 41 3.57 4.87 -16.47
N GLY A 42 2.85 5.97 -16.72
CA GLY A 42 3.45 7.29 -16.92
C GLY A 42 4.39 7.70 -15.78
N TYR A 43 3.94 7.61 -14.52
CA TYR A 43 4.78 7.94 -13.35
C TYR A 43 5.95 6.97 -13.11
N LEU A 44 5.88 5.73 -13.62
CA LEU A 44 6.91 4.72 -13.39
C LEU A 44 8.05 4.78 -14.43
N PHE A 45 7.75 5.29 -15.61
CA PHE A 45 8.65 5.34 -16.76
C PHE A 45 9.13 6.77 -17.11
N GLU A 46 8.80 7.74 -16.27
CA GLU A 46 9.36 9.10 -16.26
C GLU A 46 10.50 9.18 -15.22
#